data_AF-A0A0F9T5N7-F1
#
_entry.id   AF-A0A0F9T5N7-F1
#
_cell.length_a   1.000
_cell.length_b   1.000
_cell.length_c   1.000
_cell.angle_alpha   90.00
_cell.angle_beta   90.00
_cell.angle_gamma   90.00
#
_symmetry.space_group_name_H-M   'P 1'
#
loop_
_entity.id
_entity.type
_entity.pdbx_description
1 polymer ?
#
loop_
_entity_poly.entity_id
_entity_poly.type
_entity_poly.pdbx_seq_one_letter_code
_entity_poly.pdbx_strand_id
1 'polypeptide(L)'
;MNYDFNQDIEEIIEKLKGDNISFEGKTILVTGGAGFLGSWVCDVLVKQNAYCICLDNLTSGQPKNIIHLMKKSNFRFINHDIS
;
A
#
# COMPACT_ATOMS: atom_id res chain seq x y z
N MET A 1 15.40 18.38 4.98
CA MET A 1 15.59 17.11 4.25
C MET A 1 14.39 16.99 3.33
N ASN A 2 14.57 17.09 2.01
CA ASN A 2 13.45 16.96 1.07
C ASN A 2 13.13 15.48 0.95
N TYR A 3 11.89 15.13 1.27
CA TYR A 3 11.37 13.78 1.20
C TYR A 3 10.66 13.60 -0.13
N ASP A 4 11.13 12.69 -0.97
CA ASP A 4 10.43 12.31 -2.21
C ASP A 4 9.82 10.91 -2.04
N PHE A 5 8.54 10.91 -1.72
CA PHE A 5 7.75 9.69 -1.56
C PHE A 5 7.84 8.76 -2.77
N ASN A 6 7.82 9.31 -3.99
CA ASN A 6 7.83 8.47 -5.18
C ASN A 6 9.19 7.80 -5.36
N GLN A 7 10.27 8.55 -5.14
CA GLN A 7 11.63 8.01 -5.19
C GLN A 7 11.80 6.88 -4.17
N ASP A 8 11.39 7.08 -2.93
CA ASP A 8 11.52 6.06 -1.87
C ASP A 8 10.76 4.77 -2.23
N ILE A 9 9.57 4.88 -2.81
CA ILE A 9 8.80 3.72 -3.26
C ILE A 9 9.53 2.97 -4.39
N GLU A 10 10.12 3.68 -5.37
CA GLU A 10 10.91 3.03 -6.41
C GLU A 10 12.13 2.33 -5.83
N GLU A 11 12.84 2.95 -4.88
CA GLU A 11 13.97 2.33 -4.19
C GLU A 11 13.58 1.05 -3.44
N ILE A 12 12.40 1.02 -2.80
CA ILE A 12 11.88 -0.19 -2.16
C ILE A 12 11.61 -1.29 -3.20
N ILE A 13 10.99 -0.93 -4.32
CA ILE A 13 10.68 -1.89 -5.40
C ILE A 13 11.96 -2.46 -6.00
N GLU A 14 12.98 -1.64 -6.25
CA GLU A 14 14.27 -2.11 -6.78
C GLU A 14 15.01 -3.04 -5.80
N LYS A 15 14.97 -2.75 -4.50
CA LYS A 15 15.52 -3.66 -3.47
C LYS A 15 14.79 -5.01 -3.47
N LEU A 16 13.46 -5.00 -3.53
CA LEU A 16 12.67 -6.25 -3.59
C LEU A 16 12.98 -7.07 -4.85
N LYS A 17 13.15 -6.42 -6.01
CA LYS A 17 13.60 -7.08 -7.24
C LYS A 17 14.99 -7.71 -7.08
N GLY A 18 15.93 -6.99 -6.46
CA GLY A 18 17.28 -7.48 -6.16
C GLY A 18 17.28 -8.73 -5.29
N ASP A 19 16.32 -8.81 -4.36
CA ASP A 19 16.10 -9.98 -3.48
C ASP A 19 15.24 -11.07 -4.14
N ASN A 20 14.90 -10.95 -5.43
CA ASN A 20 14.03 -11.85 -6.19
C ASN A 20 12.63 -12.02 -5.56
N ILE A 21 12.10 -10.95 -4.97
CA ILE A 21 10.76 -10.86 -4.38
C ILE A 21 9.85 -10.10 -5.34
N SER A 22 8.69 -10.68 -5.66
CA SER A 22 7.64 -10.05 -6.46
C SER A 22 6.24 -10.37 -5.91
N PHE A 23 5.37 -9.37 -5.93
CA PHE A 23 3.96 -9.49 -5.56
C PHE A 23 3.02 -9.44 -6.77
N GLU A 24 3.54 -9.41 -7.99
CA GLU A 24 2.73 -9.31 -9.21
C GLU A 24 1.69 -10.44 -9.29
N GLY A 25 0.45 -10.07 -9.58
CA GLY A 25 -0.68 -11.01 -9.67
C GLY A 25 -1.12 -11.65 -8.35
N LYS A 26 -0.53 -11.26 -7.20
CA LYS A 26 -1.01 -11.70 -5.88
C LYS A 26 -2.19 -10.85 -5.41
N THR A 27 -3.06 -11.46 -4.61
CA THR A 27 -4.10 -10.74 -3.83
C THR A 27 -3.67 -10.70 -2.38
N ILE A 28 -3.56 -9.50 -1.80
CA ILE A 28 -2.95 -9.28 -0.48
C ILE A 28 -3.85 -8.39 0.37
N LEU A 29 -4.16 -8.83 1.59
CA LEU A 29 -4.87 -8.06 2.61
C LEU A 29 -3.85 -7.32 3.50
N VAL A 30 -3.99 -6.00 3.59
CA VAL A 30 -3.21 -5.13 4.47
C VAL A 30 -4.13 -4.59 5.56
N THR A 31 -3.92 -5.02 6.80
CA THR A 31 -4.60 -4.46 7.97
C THR A 31 -3.89 -3.17 8.41
N GLY A 32 -4.64 -2.17 8.86
CA GLY A 32 -4.07 -0.86 9.19
C GLY A 32 -3.54 -0.11 7.96
N GLY A 33 -4.07 -0.42 6.77
CA GLY A 33 -3.54 0.07 5.49
C GLY A 33 -3.71 1.57 5.25
N ALA A 34 -4.53 2.28 6.04
CA ALA A 34 -4.63 3.73 6.00
C ALA A 34 -3.69 4.42 7.03
N GLY A 35 -2.96 3.65 7.84
CA GLY A 35 -1.92 4.13 8.75
C GLY A 35 -0.63 4.55 8.05
N PHE A 36 0.40 4.93 8.83
CA PHE A 36 1.69 5.39 8.28
C PHE A 36 2.38 4.30 7.45
N LEU A 37 2.86 3.21 8.05
CA LEU A 37 3.54 2.16 7.28
C LEU A 37 2.58 1.36 6.40
N GLY A 38 1.33 1.19 6.83
CA GLY A 38 0.33 0.43 6.08
C GLY A 38 0.06 1.03 4.69
N SER A 39 0.00 2.36 4.57
CA SER A 39 -0.23 2.99 3.27
C SER A 39 0.96 2.82 2.34
N TRP A 40 2.18 2.87 2.86
CA TRP A 40 3.40 2.60 2.09
C TRP A 40 3.43 1.18 1.53
N VAL A 41 3.05 0.21 2.35
CA VAL A 41 2.91 -1.18 1.90
C VAL A 41 1.86 -1.25 0.79
N CYS A 42 0.71 -0.59 0.95
CA CYS A 42 -0.31 -0.53 -0.10
C CYS A 42 0.24 0.07 -1.41
N ASP A 43 0.99 1.17 -1.34
CA ASP A 43 1.62 1.81 -2.50
C ASP A 43 2.58 0.88 -3.24
N VAL A 44 3.46 0.18 -2.51
CA VAL A 44 4.40 -0.78 -3.09
C VAL A 44 3.65 -1.94 -3.77
N LEU A 45 2.65 -2.52 -3.10
CA LEU A 45 1.86 -3.62 -3.65
C LEU A 45 1.12 -3.21 -4.92
N VAL A 46 0.47 -2.05 -4.90
CA VAL A 46 -0.27 -1.51 -6.05
C VAL A 46 0.67 -1.22 -7.22
N LYS A 47 1.85 -0.64 -6.97
CA LYS A 47 2.86 -0.38 -8.02
C LYS A 47 3.45 -1.66 -8.59
N GLN A 48 3.54 -2.74 -7.82
CA GLN A 48 3.97 -4.07 -8.31
C GLN A 48 2.85 -4.85 -9.01
N ASN A 49 1.73 -4.22 -9.39
CA ASN A 49 0.58 -4.88 -10.01
C ASN A 49 -0.03 -6.02 -9.16
N ALA A 50 0.12 -5.97 -7.83
CA ALA A 50 -0.64 -6.81 -6.91
C ALA A 50 -2.05 -6.22 -6.71
N TYR A 51 -3.03 -7.08 -6.40
CA TYR A 51 -4.34 -6.64 -5.93
C TYR A 51 -4.31 -6.42 -4.41
N CYS A 52 -4.31 -5.17 -3.98
CA CYS A 52 -4.21 -4.78 -2.58
C CYS A 52 -5.60 -4.51 -1.98
N ILE A 53 -5.95 -5.25 -0.93
CA ILE A 53 -7.13 -5.03 -0.09
C ILE A 53 -6.66 -4.32 1.18
N CYS A 54 -6.96 -3.03 1.30
CA CYS A 54 -6.69 -2.24 2.50
C CYS A 54 -7.87 -2.35 3.46
N LEU A 55 -7.65 -2.87 4.67
CA LEU A 55 -8.64 -2.93 5.75
C LEU A 55 -8.19 -2.05 6.90
N ASP A 56 -9.01 -1.07 7.25
CA ASP A 56 -8.71 -0.09 8.31
C ASP A 56 -10.02 0.47 8.90
N ASN A 57 -10.05 0.76 10.20
CA ASN A 57 -11.19 1.37 10.87
C ASN A 57 -11.08 2.91 10.99
N LEU A 58 -9.98 3.49 10.50
CA LEU A 58 -9.66 4.91 10.52
C LEU A 58 -9.56 5.53 11.93
N THR A 59 -9.30 4.72 12.97
CA THR A 59 -9.09 5.24 14.34
C THR A 59 -7.82 6.10 14.42
N SER A 60 -6.72 5.63 13.84
CA SER A 60 -5.46 6.37 13.70
C SER A 60 -5.02 6.54 12.23
N GLY A 61 -5.56 5.74 11.32
CA GLY A 61 -5.38 5.87 9.89
C GLY A 61 -6.00 7.15 9.33
N GLN A 62 -5.41 7.72 8.29
CA GLN A 62 -5.93 8.93 7.63
C GLN A 62 -6.30 8.61 6.18
N PRO A 63 -7.54 8.89 5.72
CA PRO A 63 -7.95 8.64 4.34
C PRO A 63 -7.01 9.27 3.30
N LYS A 64 -6.39 10.42 3.63
CA LYS A 64 -5.42 11.11 2.77
C LYS A 64 -4.22 10.22 2.39
N ASN A 65 -3.90 9.22 3.21
CA ASN A 65 -2.78 8.31 2.98
C ASN A 65 -3.07 7.28 1.88
N ILE A 66 -4.33 7.06 1.50
CA ILE A 66 -4.71 6.03 0.50
C ILE A 66 -5.61 6.56 -0.62
N ILE A 67 -6.03 7.83 -0.55
CA ILE A 67 -7.01 8.39 -1.50
C ILE A 67 -6.50 8.36 -2.96
N HIS A 68 -5.20 8.46 -3.18
CA HIS A 68 -4.59 8.33 -4.50
C HIS A 68 -4.64 6.89 -5.05
N LEU A 69 -4.71 5.89 -4.17
CA LEU A 69 -4.85 4.49 -4.53
C LEU A 69 -6.29 4.10 -4.87
N MET A 70 -7.28 4.82 -4.34
CA MET A 70 -8.72 4.53 -4.56
C MET A 70 -9.16 4.53 -6.03
N LYS A 71 -8.40 5.17 -6.92
CA LYS A 71 -8.67 5.20 -8.37
C LYS A 71 -8.00 4.05 -9.14
N LYS A 72 -7.21 3.22 -8.47
CA LYS A 72 -6.49 2.10 -9.08
C LYS A 72 -7.38 0.87 -9.12
N SER A 73 -7.44 0.19 -10.26
CA SER A 73 -8.26 -1.01 -10.45
C SER A 73 -7.82 -2.19 -9.57
N ASN A 74 -6.56 -2.18 -9.13
CA ASN A 74 -5.94 -3.18 -8.27
C ASN A 74 -5.85 -2.76 -6.79
N PHE A 75 -6.69 -1.82 -6.36
CA PHE A 75 -6.79 -1.41 -4.96
C PHE A 75 -8.25 -1.42 -4.49
N ARG A 76 -8.49 -1.96 -3.31
CA ARG A 76 -9.80 -1.96 -2.66
C ARG A 76 -9.66 -1.56 -1.20
N PHE A 77 -10.40 -0.54 -0.78
CA PHE A 77 -10.52 -0.18 0.63
C PHE A 77 -11.77 -0.80 1.26
N ILE A 78 -11.63 -1.31 2.48
CA ILE A 78 -12.70 -1.82 3.34
C ILE A 78 -12.58 -1.10 4.67
N ASN A 79 -13.59 -0.29 5.00
CA ASN A 79 -13.69 0.31 6.33
C ASN A 79 -14.27 -0.71 7.30
N HIS A 80 -13.43 -1.29 8.15
CA HIS A 80 -13.83 -2.33 9.10
C HIS A 80 -12.88 -2.39 10.28
N ASP A 81 -13.45 -2.67 11.46
CA ASP A 81 -12.70 -3.02 12.66
C ASP A 81 -12.41 -4.52 12.67
N ILE A 82 -11.21 -4.92 13.07
CA ILE A 82 -10.79 -6.33 13.10
C ILE A 82 -11.28 -7.02 14.38
N SER A 83 -11.59 -6.25 15.43
CA SER A 83 -11.88 -6.74 16.78
C SER A 83 -13.23 -7.46 16.95
#